data_AF-A0A382BJ56-F1
#
_entry.id   AF-A0A382BJ56-F1
#
_cell.length_a   1.000
_cell.length_b   1.000
_cell.length_c   1.000
_cell.angle_alpha   90.00
_cell.angle_beta   90.00
_cell.angle_gamma   90.00
#
_symmetry.space_group_name_H-M   'P 1'
#
loop_
_entity.id
_entity.type
_entity.pdbx_description
1 polymer ?
#
loop_
_entity_poly.entity_id
_entity_poly.type
_entity_poly.pdbx_seq_one_letter_code
_entity_poly.pdbx_strand_id
1 'polypeptide(L)' 'MRNSDQQVTGIRVLDISEEGAKAIEAMFNQVIEEINIQETSIIDVQITDNHCFLLLGENKNKHK' A
#
# COMPACT_ATOMS: atom_id res chain seq x y z
N MET A 1 -9.25 4.13 19.01
CA MET A 1 -9.97 3.68 17.80
C MET A 1 -8.93 3.08 16.85
N ARG A 2 -8.75 1.75 16.86
CA ARG A 2 -7.96 1.01 15.86
C ARG A 2 -8.97 0.19 15.08
N ASN A 3 -9.10 0.45 13.78
CA ASN A 3 -10.00 -0.29 12.91
C ASN A 3 -9.34 -1.66 12.65
N SER A 4 -9.57 -2.64 13.51
CA SER A 4 -8.90 -3.97 13.44
C SER A 4 -9.67 -5.01 12.62
N ASP A 5 -10.77 -4.65 11.96
CA ASP A 5 -11.64 -5.61 11.28
C ASP A 5 -11.53 -5.57 9.74
N GLN A 6 -10.48 -4.93 9.18
CA GLN A 6 -10.22 -5.03 7.75
C GLN A 6 -9.45 -6.31 7.44
N GLN A 7 -10.10 -7.21 6.70
CA GLN A 7 -9.47 -8.42 6.19
C GLN A 7 -8.41 -8.04 5.15
N VAL A 8 -7.20 -8.55 5.34
CA VAL A 8 -6.14 -8.46 4.33
C VAL A 8 -6.55 -9.37 3.16
N THR A 9 -6.71 -8.79 1.99
CA THR A 9 -7.06 -9.49 0.75
C THR A 9 -5.91 -9.56 -0.24
N GLY A 10 -4.86 -8.78 -0.03
CA GLY A 10 -3.66 -8.81 -0.88
C GLY A 10 -2.45 -8.18 -0.22
N ILE A 11 -1.29 -8.44 -0.81
CA ILE A 11 -0.02 -7.82 -0.46
C ILE A 11 0.63 -7.33 -1.74
N ARG A 12 1.06 -6.08 -1.77
CA ARG A 12 1.90 -5.53 -2.84
C ARG A 12 3.28 -5.23 -2.29
N VAL A 13 4.31 -5.60 -3.04
CA VAL A 13 5.71 -5.43 -2.64
C VAL A 13 6.39 -4.53 -3.66
N LEU A 14 7.11 -3.53 -3.15
CA LEU A 14 7.98 -2.66 -3.94
C LEU A 14 9.43 -2.94 -3.54
N ASP A 15 10.27 -3.21 -4.53
CA ASP A 15 11.71 -3.22 -4.34
C ASP A 15 12.19 -1.76 -4.34
N ILE A 16 12.90 -1.38 -3.29
CA ILE A 16 13.47 -0.05 -3.09
C ILE A 16 14.98 -0.14 -2.88
N SER A 17 15.58 -1.30 -3.15
CA SER A 17 17.02 -1.48 -3.05
C SER A 17 17.74 -0.51 -3.97
N GLU A 18 18.78 0.13 -3.43
CA GLU A 18 19.65 1.06 -4.16
C GLU A 18 18.96 2.34 -4.69
N GLU A 19 17.68 2.55 -4.38
CA GLU A 19 16.94 3.73 -4.79
C GLU A 19 17.15 4.92 -3.83
N GLY A 20 17.27 6.12 -4.40
CA GLY A 20 17.30 7.36 -3.63
C GLY A 20 15.93 7.71 -3.08
N ALA A 21 15.87 8.46 -1.97
CA ALA A 21 14.60 8.81 -1.30
C ALA A 21 13.51 9.38 -2.25
N LYS A 22 13.92 10.20 -3.24
CA LYS A 22 12.98 10.76 -4.24
C LYS A 22 12.42 9.72 -5.20
N ALA A 23 13.23 8.73 -5.59
CA ALA A 23 12.79 7.66 -6.48
C ALA A 23 11.80 6.74 -5.74
N ILE A 24 12.10 6.41 -4.48
CA ILE A 24 11.20 5.68 -3.60
C ILE A 24 9.86 6.40 -3.44
N GLU A 25 9.88 7.71 -3.19
CA GLU A 25 8.67 8.52 -3.08
C GLU A 25 7.83 8.50 -4.37
N ALA A 26 8.47 8.67 -5.53
CA ALA A 26 7.79 8.62 -6.82
C ALA A 26 7.16 7.25 -7.09
N MET A 27 7.88 6.15 -6.82
CA MET A 27 7.37 4.78 -6.93
C MET A 27 6.16 4.56 -6.02
N PHE A 28 6.28 4.99 -4.76
CA PHE A 28 5.20 4.81 -3.79
C PHE A 28 3.94 5.60 -4.18
N ASN A 29 4.10 6.84 -4.64
CA ASN A 29 2.97 7.66 -5.11
C ASN A 29 2.27 7.04 -6.31
N GLN A 30 3.03 6.55 -7.29
CA GLN A 30 2.46 5.85 -8.45
C GLN A 30 1.67 4.60 -8.03
N VAL A 31 2.18 3.85 -7.07
CA VAL A 31 1.52 2.65 -6.53
C VAL A 31 0.24 3.00 -5.79
N ILE A 32 0.21 4.10 -5.04
CA ILE A 32 -1.01 4.60 -4.39
C ILE A 32 -2.07 4.97 -5.43
N GLU A 33 -1.68 5.66 -6.51
CA GLU A 33 -2.60 6.02 -7.59
C GLU A 33 -3.24 4.76 -8.22
N GLU A 34 -2.43 3.74 -8.49
CA GLU A 34 -2.91 2.46 -9.03
C GLU A 34 -3.86 1.73 -8.06
N ILE A 35 -3.54 1.70 -6.76
CA ILE A 35 -4.39 1.09 -5.74
C ILE A 35 -5.74 1.81 -5.63
N ASN A 36 -5.73 3.14 -5.67
CA ASN A 36 -6.94 3.95 -5.61
C ASN A 36 -7.90 3.68 -6.78
N ILE A 37 -7.37 3.38 -7.97
CA ILE A 37 -8.17 3.00 -9.15
C ILE A 37 -8.84 1.63 -8.95
N GLN A 38 -8.19 0.70 -8.24
CA GLN A 38 -8.60 -0.70 -8.12
C GLN A 38 -9.63 -0.98 -7.01
N GLU A 39 -10.25 0.04 -6.41
CA GLU A 39 -11.20 -0.08 -5.29
C GLU A 39 -10.65 -0.84 -4.08
N THR A 40 -9.33 -0.95 -3.96
CA THR A 40 -8.65 -1.54 -2.80
C THR A 40 -8.16 -0.42 -1.88
N SER A 41 -7.96 -0.74 -0.61
CA SER A 41 -7.46 0.18 0.40
C SER A 41 -6.16 -0.34 1.00
N ILE A 42 -5.23 0.57 1.29
CA ILE A 42 -4.02 0.25 2.04
C ILE A 42 -4.39 0.16 3.51
N ILE A 43 -4.28 -1.03 4.09
CA ILE A 43 -4.48 -1.28 5.52
C ILE A 43 -3.24 -0.84 6.30
N ASP A 44 -2.07 -1.19 5.79
CA ASP A 44 -0.79 -0.96 6.48
C ASP A 44 0.38 -0.88 5.49
N VAL A 45 1.46 -0.24 5.93
CA VAL A 45 2.71 -0.09 5.19
C VAL A 45 3.87 -0.49 6.09
N GLN A 46 4.63 -1.50 5.66
CA GLN A 46 5.82 -1.96 6.37
C GLN A 46 7.04 -1.76 5.48
N ILE A 47 8.08 -1.11 6.01
CA ILE A 47 9.30 -0.79 5.26
C ILE A 47 10.46 -1.54 5.89
N THR A 48 11.29 -2.14 5.05
CA THR A 48 12.58 -2.73 5.38
C THR A 48 13.67 -2.03 4.58
N ASP A 49 14.93 -2.41 4.76
CA ASP A 49 16.06 -1.78 4.07
C ASP A 49 15.90 -1.76 2.55
N ASN A 50 15.30 -2.82 1.98
CA ASN A 50 15.24 -3.03 0.53
C ASN A 50 13.82 -3.13 -0.02
N HIS A 51 12.79 -3.17 0.84
CA HIS A 51 11.43 -3.41 0.38
C HIS A 51 10.41 -2.58 1.15
N CYS A 52 9.36 -2.18 0.42
CA CYS A 52 8.13 -1.64 0.98
C CYS A 52 6.98 -2.62 0.73
N PHE A 53 6.32 -3.05 1.80
CA PHE A 53 5.18 -3.95 1.80
C PHE A 53 3.91 -3.16 2.08
N LEU A 54 2.96 -3.24 1.16
CA LEU A 54 1.63 -2.66 1.26
C LEU A 54 0.62 -3.78 1.53
N LEU A 55 0.03 -3.77 2.72
CA LEU A 55 -1.07 -4.68 3.04
C LEU A 55 -2.37 -4.07 2.48
N LEU A 56 -3.05 -4.82 1.62
CA LEU A 56 -4.25 -4.38 0.93
C LEU A 56 -5.50 -5.06 1.50
N GLY A 57 -6.59 -4.32 1.54
CA GLY A 57 -7.91 -4.80 1.93
C GLY A 57 -9.02 -4.21 1.08
N GLU A 58 -10.22 -4.73 1.27
CA GLU A 58 -11.42 -4.20 0.61
C GLU A 58 -11.74 -2.77 1.08
N ASN A 59 -12.12 -1.92 0.15
CA ASN A 59 -12.57 -0.56 0.45
C ASN A 59 -14.02 -0.59 0.95
N LYS A 60 -14.19 -0.66 2.28
CA LYS A 60 -15.50 -0.70 2.94
C LYS A 60 -16.35 0.57 2.74
N ASN A 61 -15.80 1.64 2.18
CA ASN A 61 -16.52 2.91 1.99
C ASN A 61 -17.31 3.02 0.67
N LYS A 62 -17.25 2.04 -0.25
CA LYS A 62 -18.00 2.09 -1.52
C LYS A 62 -19.38 1.41 -1.50
N HIS A 63 -19.75 0.75 -0.40
CA HIS A 63 -21.06 0.08 -0.25
C HIS A 63 -22.03 0.81 0.71
N LYS A 64 -21.87 2.12 0.90
CA LYS A 64 -22.72 2.91 1.80
C LYS A 64 -23.36 4.10 1.10
#